data_AF-A0A7Y5QGT2-F1
#
_entry.id   AF-A0A7Y5QGT2-F1
#
_cell.length_a   1.000
_cell.length_b   1.000
_cell.length_c   1.000
_cell.angle_alpha   90.00
_cell.angle_beta   90.00
_cell.angle_gamma   90.00
#
_symmetry.space_group_name_H-M   'P 1'
#
loop_
_entity.id
_entity.type
_entity.pdbx_description
1 polymer ?
#
loop_
_entity_poly.entity_id
_entity_poly.type
_entity_poly.pdbx_seq_one_letter_code
_entity_poly.pdbx_strand_id
1 'polypeptide(L)' 'MRGKIQQWGRSLVVRIPESILNEAGLEAGGVVVIQALNGQIHIVPVQDDLCDLDTLLSGVTSDNLHDEIEL' A
#
# COMPACT_ATOMS: atom_id res chain seq x y z
N MET A 1 -8.67 -3.94 21.74
CA MET A 1 -7.26 -4.28 22.02
C MET A 1 -6.54 -3.08 22.63
N ARG A 2 -5.49 -3.27 23.47
CA ARG A 2 -4.59 -2.20 23.91
C ARG A 2 -3.17 -2.53 23.45
N GLY A 3 -2.47 -1.54 22.90
CA GLY A 3 -1.08 -1.66 22.45
C GLY A 3 -0.18 -0.67 23.18
N LYS A 4 1.14 -0.89 23.09
CA LYS A 4 2.15 0.05 23.58
C LYS A 4 3.07 0.44 22.43
N ILE A 5 3.38 1.73 22.35
CA ILE A 5 4.40 2.25 21.45
C ILE A 5 5.77 1.87 22.01
N GLN A 6 6.62 1.27 21.17
CA GLN A 6 7.95 0.77 21.51
C GLN A 6 9.02 1.40 20.61
N GLN A 7 10.23 1.56 21.12
CA GLN A 7 11.38 2.02 20.32
C GLN A 7 11.93 0.86 19.47
N TRP A 8 12.13 1.10 18.18
CA TRP A 8 12.87 0.21 17.28
C TRP A 8 13.84 1.04 16.44
N GLY A 9 15.13 0.98 16.80
CA GLY A 9 16.14 1.84 16.19
C GLY A 9 15.85 3.32 16.47
N ARG A 10 15.70 4.13 15.41
CA ARG A 10 15.34 5.56 15.50
C ARG A 10 13.84 5.82 15.43
N SER A 11 13.04 4.77 15.21
CA SER A 11 11.60 4.87 14.99
C SER A 11 10.80 4.26 16.13
N LEU A 12 9.50 4.50 16.10
CA LEU A 12 8.53 3.94 17.03
C LEU A 12 7.64 2.92 16.33
N VAL A 13 7.26 1.86 17.04
CA VAL A 13 6.40 0.79 16.53
C VAL A 13 5.28 0.45 17.49
N VAL A 14 4.14 0.01 16.95
CA VAL A 14 3.08 -0.66 17.70
C VAL A 14 2.91 -2.07 17.11
N ARG A 15 2.69 -3.07 17.96
CA ARG A 15 2.36 -4.42 17.47
C ARG A 15 0.90 -4.43 17.00
N ILE A 16 0.69 -4.82 15.76
CA ILE A 16 -0.64 -5.02 15.17
C ILE A 16 -0.87 -6.54 15.08
N PRO A 17 -1.94 -7.09 15.69
CA PRO A 17 -2.26 -8.50 15.54
C PRO A 17 -2.66 -8.82 14.11
N GLU A 18 -2.35 -10.04 13.68
CA GLU A 18 -2.65 -10.53 12.33
C GLU A 18 -4.14 -10.42 11.98
N SER A 19 -5.04 -10.66 12.92
CA SER A 19 -6.49 -10.53 12.70
C SER A 19 -6.89 -9.12 12.26
N ILE A 20 -6.27 -8.08 12.82
CA ILE A 20 -6.52 -6.67 12.47
C ILE A 20 -5.91 -6.34 11.11
N LEU A 21 -4.75 -6.92 10.78
CA LEU A 21 -4.12 -6.77 9.47
C LEU A 21 -5.07 -7.30 8.38
N ASN A 22 -5.58 -8.51 8.58
CA ASN A 22 -6.49 -9.19 7.65
C ASN A 22 -7.80 -8.42 7.48
N GLU A 23 -8.40 -7.93 8.57
CA GLU A 23 -9.59 -7.08 8.52
C GLU A 23 -9.36 -5.76 7.75
N ALA A 24 -8.13 -5.24 7.77
CA ALA A 24 -7.73 -4.04 7.04
C ALA A 24 -7.30 -4.32 5.59
N GLY A 25 -7.37 -5.57 5.11
CA GLY A 25 -6.92 -5.96 3.76
C GLY A 25 -5.41 -5.81 3.57
N LEU A 26 -4.63 -5.92 4.64
CA LEU A 26 -3.18 -5.78 4.65
C LEU A 26 -2.50 -7.12 4.93
N GLU A 27 -1.32 -7.30 4.36
CA GLU A 27 -0.42 -8.42 4.63
C GLU A 27 0.94 -7.93 5.14
N ALA A 28 1.72 -8.83 5.73
CA ALA A 28 3.06 -8.50 6.21
C ALA A 28 3.96 -8.07 5.04
N GLY A 29 4.50 -6.85 5.10
CA GLY A 29 5.28 -6.26 4.01
C GLY A 29 4.45 -5.40 3.04
N GLY A 30 3.12 -5.34 3.21
CA GLY A 30 2.26 -4.45 2.44
C GLY A 30 2.62 -2.97 2.61
N VAL A 31 2.48 -2.19 1.54
CA VAL A 31 2.75 -0.76 1.53
C VAL A 31 1.56 -0.01 2.13
N VAL A 32 1.84 0.97 3.00
CA VAL A 32 0.81 1.78 3.67
C VAL A 32 1.14 3.26 3.63
N VAL A 33 0.10 4.09 3.59
CA VAL A 33 0.20 5.51 3.95
C VAL A 33 -0.11 5.66 5.43
N ILE A 34 0.75 6.38 6.15
CA ILE A 34 0.55 6.72 7.56
C ILE A 34 0.33 8.23 7.67
N GLN A 35 -0.80 8.64 8.24
CA GLN A 35 -1.16 10.04 8.39
C GLN A 35 -1.82 10.34 9.74
N ALA A 36 -1.65 11.56 10.23
CA ALA A 36 -2.35 12.05 11.40
C ALA A 36 -3.62 12.80 10.96
N LEU A 37 -4.79 12.35 11.39
CA LEU A 37 -6.07 13.00 11.12
C LEU A 37 -6.87 13.08 12.42
N ASN A 38 -7.33 14.28 12.80
CA ASN A 38 -8.18 14.49 13.98
C ASN A 38 -7.60 13.89 15.29
N GLY A 39 -6.29 14.00 15.48
CA GLY A 39 -5.59 13.44 16.66
C GLY A 39 -5.42 11.92 16.64
N GLN A 40 -5.72 11.25 15.52
CA GLN A 40 -5.62 9.80 15.33
C GLN A 40 -4.56 9.48 14.27
N ILE A 41 -3.87 8.35 14.43
CA ILE A 41 -2.97 7.82 13.39
C ILE A 41 -3.79 6.89 12.51
N HIS A 42 -3.96 7.27 11.25
CA HIS A 42 -4.57 6.45 10.23
C HIS A 42 -3.46 5.73 9.46
N ILE A 43 -3.59 4.40 9.36
CA ILE A 43 -2.74 3.54 8.55
C ILE A 43 -3.66 2.96 7.49
N VAL A 44 -3.40 3.30 6.23
CA VAL A 44 -4.26 2.93 5.10
C VAL A 44 -3.42 2.13 4.12
N PRO A 45 -3.91 0.95 3.64
CA PRO A 45 -3.24 0.25 2.55
C PRO A 45 -3.06 1.19 1.37
N VAL A 46 -1.86 1.19 0.80
CA VAL A 46 -1.67 1.73 -0.54
C VAL A 46 -2.27 0.67 -1.44
N GLN A 47 -3.45 0.96 -1.97
CA GLN A 47 -3.84 0.33 -3.22
C GLN A 47 -2.90 0.96 -4.23
N ASP A 48 -1.79 0.28 -4.53
CA ASP A 48 -1.13 0.54 -5.81
C ASP A 48 -2.27 0.44 -6.80
N ASP A 49 -2.59 1.58 -7.43
CA ASP A 49 -3.76 1.74 -8.27
C ASP A 49 -3.91 0.42 -8.99
N LEU A 50 -5.03 -0.27 -8.71
CA LEU A 50 -5.47 -1.36 -9.56
C LEU A 50 -5.34 -0.73 -10.93
N CYS A 51 -4.30 -1.12 -11.66
CA CYS A 51 -4.01 -0.57 -12.95
C CYS A 51 -5.11 -1.16 -13.78
N ASP A 52 -6.24 -0.46 -13.73
CA ASP A 52 -7.48 -0.88 -14.30
C ASP A 52 -7.17 -1.08 -15.76
N LEU A 53 -7.59 -2.23 -16.29
CA LEU A 53 -7.19 -2.62 -17.64
C LEU A 53 -7.61 -1.52 -18.62
N ASP A 54 -8.77 -0.89 -18.42
CA ASP A 54 -9.23 0.22 -19.26
C ASP A 54 -8.31 1.43 -19.11
N THR A 55 -7.87 1.75 -17.90
CA THR A 55 -6.89 2.84 -17.64
C THR A 55 -5.55 2.57 -18.31
N LEU A 56 -5.00 1.35 -18.19
CA LEU A 56 -3.76 0.95 -18.86
C LEU A 56 -3.89 1.02 -20.39
N LEU A 57 -4.96 0.46 -20.94
CA LEU A 57 -5.22 0.46 -22.38
C LEU A 57 -5.48 1.87 -22.91
N SER A 58 -6.08 2.75 -22.13
CA SER A 58 -6.29 4.15 -22.52
C SER A 58 -4.99 4.94 -22.71
N GLY A 59 -3.90 4.50 -22.06
CA GLY A 59 -2.57 5.08 -22.21
C GLY A 59 -1.80 4.60 -23.44
N VAL A 60 -2.30 3.58 -24.15
CA VAL A 60 -1.65 3.05 -25.36
C VAL A 60 -2.01 3.92 -26.57
N THR A 61 -1.00 4.42 -27.27
CA THR A 61 -1.11 5.24 -28.48
C THR A 61 -0.29 4.61 -29.60
N SER A 62 -0.52 5.07 -30.85
CA SER A 62 0.33 4.67 -31.98
C SER A 62 1.81 4.97 -31.78
N ASP A 63 2.12 5.99 -30.97
CA ASP A 63 3.47 6.51 -30.80
C ASP A 63 4.26 5.75 -29.72
N ASN A 64 3.56 5.06 -28.81
CA ASN A 64 4.16 4.25 -27.74
C ASN A 64 3.89 2.75 -27.89
N LEU A 65 3.28 2.32 -29.00
CA LEU A 65 3.07 0.91 -29.28
C LEU A 65 4.42 0.26 -29.66
N HIS A 66 4.89 -0.64 -28.80
CA HIS A 66 6.12 -1.39 -29.02
C HIS A 66 5.87 -2.60 -29.94
N ASP A 67 6.77 -2.83 -30.88
CA ASP A 67 6.78 -4.04 -31.71
C ASP A 67 7.27 -5.26 -30.90
N GLU A 68 7.00 -6.46 -31.45
CA GLU A 68 7.51 -7.72 -30.90
C GLU A 68 9.04 -7.74 -30.87
N ILE A 69 9.60 -8.32 -29.81
CA ILE A 69 11.06 -8.45 -29.62
C ILE A 69 11.45 -9.92 -29.67
N GLU A 70 12.39 -10.29 -30.55
CA GLU A 70 13.08 -11.57 -30.47
C GLU A 70 14.24 -11.47 -29.46
N LEU A 71 14.26 -12.39 -28.49
CA LEU A 71 15.29 -12.50 -27.45
C LEU A 71 16.51 -13.31 -27.91
#